data_AF-A0A2I0FPF8-F1
#
_entry.id   AF-A0A2I0FPF8-F1
#
_cell.length_a   1.000
_cell.length_b   1.000
_cell.length_c   1.000
_cell.angle_alpha   90.00
_cell.angle_beta   90.00
_cell.angle_gamma   90.00
#
_symmetry.space_group_name_H-M   'P 1'
#
loop_
_entity.id
_entity.type
_entity.pdbx_description
1 polymer ?
#
loop_
_entity_poly.entity_id
_entity_poly.type
_entity_poly.pdbx_seq_one_letter_code
_entity_poly.pdbx_strand_id
1 'polypeptide(L)' 'MKTIRIILIIILLAGVIYWLWTGSERFLPYVMLAASALAFLTTWEEFAKSWKSVDGYLALVTSLIFGAYGISLLIR' A
#
# COMPACT_ATOMS: atom_id res chain seq x y z
N MET A 1 9.33 -11.41 8.76
CA MET A 1 8.82 -10.48 7.72
C MET A 1 7.77 -11.11 6.80
N LYS A 2 7.95 -12.35 6.31
CA LYS A 2 6.95 -13.04 5.46
C LYS A 2 5.54 -13.12 6.07
N THR A 3 5.42 -13.47 7.35
CA THR A 3 4.11 -13.57 8.04
C THR A 3 3.37 -12.24 8.11
N ILE A 4 4.08 -11.14 8.38
CA ILE A 4 3.49 -9.79 8.45
C ILE A 4 2.97 -9.35 7.08
N ARG A 5 3.69 -9.64 5.99
CA ARG A 5 3.22 -9.38 4.63
C ARG A 5 1.96 -10.16 4.30
N ILE A 6 1.90 -11.44 4.66
CA ILE A 6 0.71 -12.27 4.43
C ILE A 6 -0.50 -11.68 5.16
N ILE A 7 -0.33 -11.27 6.42
CA ILE A 7 -1.39 -10.63 7.20
C ILE A 7 -1.84 -9.32 6.52
N LEU A 8 -0.91 -8.47 6.08
CA LEU A 8 -1.24 -7.23 5.37
C LEU A 8 -1.95 -7.48 4.04
N ILE A 9 -1.54 -8.49 3.28
CA ILE A 9 -2.22 -8.91 2.03
C ILE A 9 -3.65 -9.36 2.31
N ILE A 10 -3.87 -10.15 3.37
CA ILE A 10 -5.21 -10.62 3.76
C ILE A 10 -6.10 -9.45 4.17
N ILE A 11 -5.59 -8.51 4.99
CA ILE A 11 -6.32 -7.31 5.41
C ILE A 11 -6.70 -6.45 4.20
N LEU A 12 -5.77 -6.28 3.26
CA LEU A 12 -5.99 -5.51 2.05
C LEU A 12 -7.03 -6.16 1.13
N LEU A 13 -6.93 -7.48 0.91
CA LEU A 13 -7.92 -8.25 0.16
C LEU A 13 -9.30 -8.15 0.80
N ALA A 14 -9.41 -8.29 2.13
CA ALA A 14 -10.67 -8.14 2.83
C ALA A 14 -11.26 -6.73 2.67
N GLY A 15 -10.41 -5.69 2.74
CA GLY A 15 -10.81 -4.30 2.50
C GLY A 15 -11.31 -4.04 1.08
N VAL A 16 -10.62 -4.59 0.07
CA VAL A 16 -11.04 -4.49 -1.34
C VAL A 16 -12.35 -5.23 -1.58
N ILE A 17 -12.49 -6.45 -1.06
CA ILE A 17 -13.73 -7.24 -1.19
C ILE A 17 -14.90 -6.51 -0.53
N TYR A 18 -14.70 -5.99 0.67
CA TYR A 18 -15.71 -5.21 1.38
C TYR A 18 -16.09 -3.93 0.63
N TRP A 19 -15.11 -3.23 0.05
CA TRP A 19 -15.36 -2.05 -0.78
C TRP A 19 -16.18 -2.39 -2.03
N LEU A 20 -15.79 -3.44 -2.77
CA LEU A 20 -16.52 -3.90 -3.96
C LEU A 20 -17.95 -4.34 -3.62
N TRP A 21 -18.15 -4.92 -2.43
CA TRP A 21 -19.48 -5.36 -1.98
C TRP A 21 -20.38 -4.20 -1.56
N THR A 22 -19.82 -3.18 -0.88
CA THR A 22 -20.60 -2.05 -0.35
C THR A 22 -20.71 -0.86 -1.30
N GLY A 23 -19.82 -0.76 -2.31
CA GLY A 23 -19.70 0.39 -3.20
C GLY A 23 -19.34 1.70 -2.48
N SER A 24 -18.90 1.62 -1.22
CA SER A 24 -18.73 2.79 -0.36
C SER A 24 -17.39 3.47 -0.62
N GLU A 25 -17.41 4.65 -1.23
CA GLU A 25 -16.20 5.46 -1.46
C GLU A 25 -15.44 5.78 -0.16
N ARG A 26 -16.10 5.73 1.00
CA ARG A 26 -15.46 5.92 2.31
C ARG A 26 -14.43 4.84 2.64
N PHE A 27 -14.49 3.67 2.01
CA PHE A 27 -13.53 2.59 2.25
C PHE A 27 -12.27 2.69 1.39
N LEU A 28 -12.34 3.44 0.29
CA LEU A 28 -11.24 3.64 -0.65
C LEU A 28 -9.96 4.18 0.01
N PRO A 29 -9.99 5.18 0.91
CA PRO A 29 -8.79 5.72 1.54
C PRO A 29 -8.03 4.66 2.34
N TYR A 30 -8.76 3.81 3.07
CA TYR A 30 -8.18 2.76 3.90
C TYR A 30 -7.53 1.65 3.05
N VAL A 31 -8.15 1.29 1.93
CA VAL A 31 -7.58 0.33 0.96
C VAL A 31 -6.31 0.89 0.34
N MET A 32 -6.32 2.16 -0.06
CA MET A 32 -5.13 2.83 -0.64
C MET A 32 -3.98 2.92 0.38
N LEU A 33 -4.30 3.22 1.64
CA LEU A 33 -3.31 3.23 2.72
C LEU A 33 -2.70 1.85 2.96
N ALA A 34 -3.53 0.80 3.05
CA ALA A 34 -3.03 -0.56 3.20
C ALA A 34 -2.14 -0.98 2.02
N ALA A 35 -2.52 -0.62 0.79
CA ALA A 35 -1.74 -0.88 -0.42
C ALA A 35 -0.41 -0.14 -0.43
N SER A 36 -0.41 1.13 -0.05
CA SER A 36 0.82 1.92 0.06
C SER A 36 1.79 1.35 1.08
N ALA A 37 1.30 0.95 2.26
CA ALA A 37 2.11 0.36 3.31
C ALA A 37 2.71 -0.99 2.88
N LEU A 38 1.91 -1.84 2.22
CA LEU A 38 2.39 -3.10 1.69
C LEU A 38 3.45 -2.88 0.60
N ALA A 39 3.19 -1.97 -0.36
CA ALA A 39 4.10 -1.62 -1.44
C ALA A 39 5.42 -1.06 -0.92
N PHE A 40 5.37 -0.18 0.09
CA PHE A 40 6.55 0.38 0.74
C PHE A 40 7.37 -0.71 1.43
N LEU A 41 6.72 -1.62 2.17
CA LEU A 41 7.42 -2.72 2.86
C LEU A 41 8.02 -3.75 1.87
N THR A 42 7.41 -3.96 0.71
CA THR A 42 7.97 -4.81 -0.36
C THR A 42 9.16 -4.16 -1.04
N THR A 43 9.02 -2.90 -1.41
CA THR A 43 10.06 -2.16 -2.15
C THR A 43 11.23 -1.78 -1.27
N TRP A 44 11.02 -1.52 0.02
CA TRP A 44 12.09 -1.28 0.99
C TRP A 44 13.02 -2.48 1.16
N GLU A 45 12.48 -3.71 1.22
CA GLU A 45 13.33 -4.91 1.31
C GLU A 45 14.11 -5.18 0.01
N GLU A 46 13.53 -4.86 -1.15
CA GLU A 46 14.22 -4.97 -2.44
C GLU A 46 15.28 -3.87 -2.61
N PHE A 47 14.97 -2.65 -2.21
CA PHE A 47 15.89 -1.51 -2.23
C PHE A 47 17.06 -1.71 -1.27
N ALA A 48 16.81 -2.23 -0.06
CA ALA A 48 17.87 -2.55 0.91
C ALA A 48 18.88 -3.60 0.37
N LYS A 49 18.46 -4.44 -0.58
CA LYS A 49 19.33 -5.41 -1.27
C LYS A 49 19.97 -4.86 -2.55
N SER A 50 19.37 -3.85 -3.16
CA SER A 50 19.72 -3.30 -4.48
C SER A 50 19.73 -1.77 -4.45
N TRP A 51 20.62 -1.19 -3.63
CA TRP A 51 20.75 0.26 -3.42
C TRP A 51 21.05 1.09 -4.69
N LYS A 52 21.24 0.44 -5.85
CA LYS A 52 21.57 1.07 -7.14
C LYS A 52 20.49 0.92 -8.22
N SER A 53 19.36 0.25 -7.97
CA SER A 53 18.31 0.16 -8.98
C SER A 53 17.39 1.38 -8.94
N VAL A 54 17.32 2.10 -10.07
CA VAL A 54 16.39 3.22 -10.29
C VAL A 54 14.95 2.76 -10.08
N ASP A 55 14.64 1.51 -10.45
CA ASP A 55 13.32 0.90 -10.29
C ASP A 55 12.88 0.79 -8.83
N GLY A 56 13.81 0.44 -7.92
CA GLY A 56 13.51 0.35 -6.49
C GLY A 56 13.20 1.72 -5.87
N TYR A 57 13.91 2.76 -6.30
CA TYR A 57 13.64 4.14 -5.90
C TYR A 57 12.29 4.64 -6.42
N LEU A 58 11.99 4.41 -7.71
CA LEU A 58 10.71 4.77 -8.29
C LEU A 58 9.54 4.06 -7.60
N ALA A 59 9.69 2.78 -7.26
CA ALA A 59 8.66 2.03 -6.57
C ALA A 59 8.44 2.51 -5.13
N LEU A 60 9.50 2.89 -4.41
CA LEU A 60 9.42 3.54 -3.10
C LEU A 60 8.70 4.89 -3.17
N VAL A 61 9.11 5.77 -4.07
CA VAL A 61 8.48 7.09 -4.26
C VAL A 61 7.01 6.94 -4.63
N THR A 62 6.69 6.00 -5.52
CA THR A 62 5.30 5.72 -5.91
C THR A 62 4.47 5.26 -4.73
N SER A 63 5.01 4.36 -3.89
CA SER A 63 4.31 3.89 -2.69
C SER A 63 4.02 5.03 -1.71
N LEU A 64 4.95 5.97 -1.53
CA LEU A 64 4.79 7.15 -0.68
C LEU A 64 3.73 8.12 -1.23
N ILE A 65 3.74 8.38 -2.53
CA ILE A 65 2.73 9.22 -3.20
C ILE A 65 1.34 8.60 -3.03
N PHE A 66 1.22 7.28 -3.21
CA PHE A 66 -0.03 6.55 -3.04
C PHE A 66 -0.54 6.62 -1.60
N GLY A 67 0.36 6.52 -0.63
CA GLY A 67 0.03 6.68 0.79
C GLY A 67 -0.43 8.10 1.11
N ALA A 68 0.30 9.12 0.66
CA ALA A 68 -0.06 10.52 0.83
C ALA A 68 -1.44 10.83 0.22
N TYR A 69 -1.75 10.27 -0.95
CA TYR A 69 -3.06 10.39 -1.56
C TYR A 69 -4.15 9.71 -0.71
N GLY A 70 -3.91 8.49 -0.21
CA GLY A 70 -4.81 7.82 0.73
C GLY A 70 -5.10 8.65 1.99
N ILE A 71 -4.07 9.29 2.58
CA ILE A 71 -4.23 10.21 3.72
C ILE A 71 -5.07 11.43 3.30
N SER A 72 -4.83 12.01 2.13
CA SER A 72 -5.56 13.19 1.66
C SER A 72 -7.06 12.93 1.51
N LEU A 73 -7.44 11.70 1.15
CA LEU A 73 -8.84 11.30 1.06
C LEU A 73 -9.51 11.10 2.44
N LEU A 74 -8.74 10.93 3.52
CA LEU A 74 -9.28 10.86 4.89
C LEU A 74 -9.52 12.23 5.52
N ILE A 75 -8.77 13.24 5.09
CA ILE A 75 -8.83 14.61 5.62
C ILE A 75 -9.95 15.43 4.95
N ARG A 76 -10.49 14.93 3.83
CA ARG A 76 -11.54 15.58 3.03
C ARG A 76 -12.93 15.10 3.41
#